data_AF-A0A8J2PJP1-F1
#
_entry.id   AF-A0A8J2PJP1-F1
#
_cell.length_a   1.000
_cell.length_b   1.000
_cell.length_c   1.000
_cell.angle_alpha   90.00
_cell.angle_beta   90.00
_cell.angle_gamma   90.00
#
_symmetry.space_group_name_H-M   'P 1'
#
loop_
_entity.id
_entity.type
_entity.pdbx_description
1 polymer ?
#
loop_
_entity_poly.entity_id
_entity_poly.type
_entity_poly.pdbx_seq_one_letter_code
_entity_poly.pdbx_strand_id
1 'polypeptide(L)'
;MRTRKVTCSTDHCDPATKPGTSSECGLWSTGTWSECNVTCGPGHEVRTATCTFESKPAEDEICPPPTPNTSRECIRSNKCQWKLGPWSKCSKNCGNGVRIRQVVCEGEKCSEDSKPNAFENCNHEPCPLWVTGEWGECSSTCGGGVRERSVRCLDWDYKLVSELKCLNLVKPNASEACAEWDCGEINSIDDSFAYRWNVGTWSNVSKYSPYRSS
;
A
#
# COMPACT_ATOMS: atom_id res chain seq x y z
N MET A 1 -4.11 -17.06 60.02
CA MET A 1 -2.72 -17.29 60.48
C MET A 1 -2.05 -18.26 59.52
N ARG A 2 -0.99 -17.85 58.81
CA ARG A 2 -0.19 -18.73 57.95
C ARG A 2 1.14 -19.01 58.67
N THR A 3 1.43 -20.28 58.92
CA THR A 3 2.68 -20.72 59.56
C THR A 3 3.64 -21.25 58.50
N ARG A 4 4.90 -20.80 58.51
CA ARG A 4 5.96 -21.42 57.70
C ARG A 4 6.87 -22.26 58.60
N LYS A 5 7.21 -23.46 58.15
CA LYS A 5 8.18 -24.32 58.84
C LYS A 5 9.58 -23.83 58.48
N VAL A 6 10.32 -23.30 59.46
CA VAL A 6 11.72 -22.87 59.26
C VAL A 6 12.62 -24.06 59.60
N THR A 7 13.33 -24.58 58.60
CA THR A 7 14.31 -25.65 58.76
C THR A 7 15.71 -25.09 58.54
N CYS A 8 16.61 -25.33 59.48
CA CYS A 8 18.01 -24.95 59.38
C CYS A 8 18.78 -26.02 58.59
N SER A 9 19.60 -25.61 57.62
CA SER A 9 20.30 -26.53 56.72
C SER A 9 21.67 -26.99 57.23
N THR A 10 22.25 -26.34 58.23
CA THR A 10 23.59 -26.63 58.78
C THR A 10 23.66 -26.30 60.27
N ASP A 11 24.58 -26.88 61.04
CA ASP A 11 24.68 -26.70 62.50
C ASP A 11 25.10 -25.28 62.97
N HIS A 12 24.97 -24.27 62.11
CA HIS A 12 25.36 -22.88 62.32
C HIS A 12 24.19 -21.88 62.38
N CYS A 13 22.96 -22.35 62.65
CA CYS A 13 21.88 -21.42 62.98
C CYS A 13 21.91 -21.09 64.46
N ASP A 14 22.18 -19.82 64.79
CA ASP A 14 22.08 -19.32 66.16
C ASP A 14 20.61 -19.40 66.63
N PRO A 15 20.30 -20.20 67.68
CA PRO A 15 18.95 -20.34 68.22
C PRO A 15 18.32 -19.02 68.66
N ALA A 16 19.13 -18.04 69.05
CA ALA A 16 18.67 -16.71 69.48
C ALA A 16 18.20 -15.84 68.31
N THR A 17 18.65 -16.13 67.08
CA THR A 17 18.22 -15.45 65.85
C THR A 17 17.16 -16.23 65.07
N LYS A 18 16.64 -17.32 65.65
CA LYS A 18 15.57 -18.12 65.05
C LYS A 18 14.37 -17.21 64.76
N PRO A 19 13.96 -17.05 63.49
CA PRO A 19 12.79 -16.25 63.17
C PRO A 19 11.58 -16.80 63.93
N GLY A 20 10.83 -15.92 64.58
CA GLY A 20 9.62 -16.31 65.32
C GLY A 20 8.72 -17.17 64.44
N THR A 21 8.15 -18.23 65.01
CA THR A 21 7.26 -19.17 64.31
C THR A 21 5.95 -18.53 63.84
N SER A 22 5.66 -17.32 64.30
CA SER A 22 4.55 -16.47 63.86
C SER A 22 4.98 -15.01 63.83
N SER A 23 5.41 -14.52 62.67
CA SER A 23 5.35 -13.09 62.37
C SER A 23 3.99 -12.82 61.73
N GLU A 24 3.20 -11.92 62.30
CA GLU A 24 2.04 -11.39 61.59
C GLU A 24 2.56 -10.74 60.30
N CYS A 25 2.03 -11.16 59.16
CA CYS A 25 2.40 -10.66 57.85
C CYS A 25 1.22 -9.90 57.27
N GLY A 26 1.50 -8.99 56.33
CA GLY A 26 0.45 -8.25 55.65
C GLY A 26 -0.52 -9.20 54.93
N LEU A 27 -1.79 -8.78 54.86
CA LEU A 27 -2.86 -9.47 54.17
C LEU A 27 -3.20 -8.71 52.88
N TRP A 28 -3.08 -9.42 51.76
CA TRP A 28 -3.57 -8.96 50.47
C TRP A 28 -5.10 -8.91 50.46
N SER A 29 -5.65 -7.77 50.08
CA SER A 29 -7.06 -7.60 49.75
C SER A 29 -7.19 -7.24 48.28
N THR A 30 -8.26 -7.69 47.61
CA THR A 30 -8.51 -7.36 46.19
C THR A 30 -9.85 -6.66 46.05
N GLY A 31 -9.89 -5.62 45.22
CA GLY A 31 -11.13 -4.95 44.84
C GLY A 31 -12.01 -5.79 43.90
N THR A 32 -13.16 -5.24 43.55
CA THR A 32 -14.04 -5.82 42.51
C THR A 32 -13.39 -5.69 41.14
N TRP A 33 -13.65 -6.64 40.26
CA TRP A 33 -13.26 -6.54 38.86
C TRP A 33 -14.03 -5.43 38.16
N SER A 34 -13.34 -4.70 37.28
CA SER A 34 -13.96 -3.74 36.37
C SER A 34 -14.89 -4.45 35.39
N GLU A 35 -15.69 -3.68 34.65
CA GLU A 35 -16.29 -4.23 33.43
C GLU A 35 -15.20 -4.61 32.42
N CYS A 36 -15.53 -5.57 31.56
CA CYS A 36 -14.68 -5.97 30.45
C CYS A 36 -14.46 -4.77 29.51
N ASN A 37 -13.21 -4.48 29.15
CA ASN A 37 -12.87 -3.32 28.30
C ASN A 37 -13.39 -3.44 26.85
N VAL A 38 -13.90 -4.61 26.46
CA VAL A 38 -14.55 -4.83 25.17
C VAL A 38 -16.04 -5.09 25.37
N THR A 39 -16.85 -4.67 24.39
CA THR A 39 -18.26 -5.04 24.32
C THR A 39 -18.50 -6.39 23.63
N CYS A 40 -17.47 -6.94 22.97
CA CYS A 40 -17.56 -8.15 22.16
C CYS A 40 -16.18 -8.82 21.97
N GLY A 41 -16.18 -10.16 21.85
CA GLY A 41 -14.94 -10.92 21.66
C GLY A 41 -14.05 -10.98 22.92
N PRO A 42 -12.75 -11.34 22.75
CA PRO A 42 -11.80 -11.40 23.86
C PRO A 42 -11.35 -10.00 24.29
N GLY A 43 -11.26 -9.79 25.60
CA GLY A 43 -10.72 -8.59 26.21
C GLY A 43 -10.21 -8.87 27.62
N HIS A 44 -10.04 -7.80 28.40
CA HIS A 44 -9.55 -7.90 29.77
C HIS A 44 -10.38 -7.05 30.73
N GLU A 45 -10.40 -7.47 31.98
CA GLU A 45 -10.91 -6.70 33.10
C GLU A 45 -9.84 -6.62 34.19
N VAL A 46 -9.84 -5.50 34.91
CA VAL A 46 -8.78 -5.12 35.84
C VAL A 46 -9.36 -4.97 37.23
N ARG A 47 -8.60 -5.31 38.27
CA ARG A 47 -8.94 -5.03 39.67
C ARG A 47 -7.75 -4.49 40.42
N THR A 48 -8.02 -3.84 41.56
CA THR A 48 -6.98 -3.40 42.49
C THR A 48 -6.59 -4.54 43.45
N ALA A 49 -5.32 -4.55 43.86
CA ALA A 49 -4.82 -5.36 44.96
C ALA A 49 -4.13 -4.41 45.96
N THR A 50 -4.44 -4.54 47.25
CA THR A 50 -3.95 -3.64 48.30
C THR A 50 -3.43 -4.46 49.47
N CYS A 51 -2.17 -4.24 49.83
CA CYS A 51 -1.55 -4.84 51.01
C CYS A 51 -2.00 -4.08 52.27
N THR A 52 -2.41 -4.83 53.30
CA THR A 52 -2.81 -4.24 54.59
C THR A 52 -2.12 -4.95 55.76
N PHE A 53 -1.68 -4.18 56.75
CA PHE A 53 -1.10 -4.68 58.00
C PHE A 53 -1.77 -3.95 59.17
N GLU A 54 -2.28 -4.68 60.17
CA GLU A 54 -3.07 -4.11 61.27
C GLU A 54 -4.20 -3.18 60.81
N SER A 55 -4.91 -3.56 59.74
CA SER A 55 -6.00 -2.78 59.11
C SER A 55 -5.58 -1.43 58.51
N LYS A 56 -4.29 -1.18 58.29
CA LYS A 56 -3.76 0.00 57.59
C LYS A 56 -3.12 -0.39 56.25
N PRO A 57 -3.12 0.50 55.24
CA PRO A 57 -2.34 0.30 54.01
C PRO A 57 -0.87 0.11 54.35
N ALA A 58 -0.25 -0.89 53.73
CA ALA A 58 1.13 -1.27 53.94
C ALA A 58 1.86 -1.35 52.59
N GLU A 59 3.18 -1.22 52.61
CA GLU A 59 4.02 -1.47 51.44
C GLU A 59 3.95 -2.94 51.02
N ASP A 60 4.07 -3.19 49.72
CA ASP A 60 3.86 -4.52 49.13
C ASP A 60 4.85 -5.57 49.68
N GLU A 61 6.06 -5.18 50.11
CA GLU A 61 7.05 -6.12 50.69
C GLU A 61 6.61 -6.72 52.03
N ILE A 62 5.67 -6.07 52.74
CA ILE A 62 5.14 -6.54 54.03
C ILE A 62 4.19 -7.72 53.80
N CYS A 63 3.59 -7.82 52.62
CA CYS A 63 2.72 -8.93 52.25
C CYS A 63 3.50 -10.08 51.61
N PRO A 64 3.15 -11.35 51.91
CA PRO A 64 3.85 -12.48 51.33
C PRO A 64 3.52 -12.63 49.83
N PRO A 65 4.49 -13.02 48.99
CA PRO A 65 4.23 -13.39 47.60
C PRO A 65 3.38 -14.68 47.52
N PRO A 66 2.66 -14.91 46.41
CA PRO A 66 2.61 -14.10 45.19
C PRO A 66 1.67 -12.88 45.31
N THR A 67 1.93 -11.84 44.51
CA THR A 67 0.99 -10.72 44.34
C THR A 67 -0.30 -11.23 43.71
N PRO A 68 -1.47 -10.74 44.17
CA PRO A 68 -2.74 -11.13 43.58
C PRO A 68 -2.81 -10.71 42.11
N ASN A 69 -3.38 -11.57 41.26
CA ASN A 69 -3.58 -11.22 39.87
C ASN A 69 -4.56 -10.03 39.73
N THR A 70 -4.12 -8.98 39.05
CA THR A 70 -4.88 -7.75 38.80
C THR A 70 -5.47 -7.67 37.39
N SER A 71 -5.17 -8.62 36.50
CA SER A 71 -5.70 -8.68 35.14
C SER A 71 -6.23 -10.08 34.81
N ARG A 72 -7.47 -10.17 34.32
CA ARG A 72 -8.01 -11.44 33.79
C ARG A 72 -8.63 -11.24 32.43
N GLU A 73 -8.58 -12.29 31.62
CA GLU A 73 -9.27 -12.36 30.35
C GLU A 73 -10.78 -12.43 30.56
N CYS A 74 -11.53 -11.73 29.71
CA CYS A 74 -12.97 -11.79 29.61
C CYS A 74 -13.37 -12.04 28.16
N ILE A 75 -14.43 -12.83 27.94
CA ILE A 75 -14.98 -13.09 26.61
C ILE A 75 -16.43 -12.60 26.60
N ARG A 76 -16.71 -11.59 25.79
CA ARG A 76 -18.06 -11.09 25.51
C ARG A 76 -18.63 -11.75 24.25
N SER A 77 -19.92 -11.56 23.98
CA SER A 77 -20.62 -12.15 22.83
C SER A 77 -19.81 -12.07 21.53
N ASN A 78 -19.69 -13.21 20.83
CA ASN A 78 -19.01 -13.34 19.53
C ASN A 78 -19.79 -12.72 18.35
N LYS A 79 -20.93 -12.07 18.61
CA LYS A 79 -21.83 -11.51 17.60
C LYS A 79 -21.50 -10.07 17.19
N CYS A 80 -20.28 -9.59 17.40
CA CYS A 80 -19.83 -8.31 16.85
C CYS A 80 -18.52 -8.55 16.09
N GLN A 81 -18.63 -8.85 14.80
CA GLN A 81 -17.49 -9.06 13.91
C GLN A 81 -17.63 -8.21 12.65
N TRP A 82 -16.50 -7.71 12.16
CA TRP A 82 -16.46 -7.02 10.87
C TRP A 82 -16.64 -8.03 9.74
N LYS A 83 -17.70 -7.87 8.95
CA LYS A 83 -17.93 -8.60 7.71
C LYS A 83 -17.43 -7.80 6.52
N LEU A 84 -16.70 -8.50 5.65
CA LEU A 84 -16.08 -7.94 4.46
C LEU A 84 -16.88 -8.38 3.23
N GLY A 85 -17.38 -7.40 2.49
CA GLY A 85 -17.92 -7.62 1.17
C GLY A 85 -16.82 -7.90 0.14
N PRO A 86 -17.20 -8.30 -1.09
CA PRO A 86 -16.25 -8.44 -2.18
C PRO A 86 -15.67 -7.08 -2.57
N TRP A 87 -14.46 -7.10 -3.14
CA TRP A 87 -13.86 -5.93 -3.75
C TRP A 87 -14.60 -5.54 -5.04
N SER A 88 -14.76 -4.23 -5.25
CA SER A 88 -15.16 -3.68 -6.54
C SER A 88 -14.10 -3.91 -7.61
N LYS A 89 -14.46 -3.66 -8.87
CA LYS A 89 -13.46 -3.46 -9.93
C LYS A 89 -12.56 -2.27 -9.56
N CYS A 90 -11.32 -2.30 -10.04
CA CYS A 90 -10.40 -1.19 -9.87
C CYS A 90 -10.92 0.05 -10.61
N SER A 91 -10.78 1.24 -10.02
CA SER A 91 -11.22 2.50 -10.64
C SER A 91 -10.47 2.85 -11.93
N LYS A 92 -9.25 2.35 -12.09
CA LYS A 92 -8.42 2.51 -13.29
C LYS A 92 -7.85 1.16 -13.69
N ASN A 93 -7.59 0.95 -14.98
CA ASN A 93 -6.89 -0.24 -15.47
C ASN A 93 -5.36 -0.13 -15.44
N CYS A 94 -4.83 1.06 -15.11
CA CYS A 94 -3.41 1.39 -14.99
C CYS A 94 -3.25 2.66 -14.13
N GLY A 95 -2.04 2.98 -13.72
CA GLY A 95 -1.70 4.26 -13.11
C GLY A 95 -2.29 4.46 -11.72
N ASN A 96 -2.15 3.44 -10.86
CA ASN A 96 -2.57 3.44 -9.46
C ASN A 96 -4.06 3.80 -9.30
N GLY A 97 -4.92 2.82 -9.57
CA GLY A 97 -6.34 2.88 -9.25
C GLY A 97 -6.63 2.49 -7.80
N VAL A 98 -7.90 2.60 -7.42
CA VAL A 98 -8.41 2.23 -6.10
C VAL A 98 -9.62 1.32 -6.28
N ARG A 99 -9.71 0.27 -5.47
CA ARG A 99 -10.90 -0.58 -5.34
C ARG A 99 -11.47 -0.46 -3.94
N ILE A 100 -12.78 -0.67 -3.83
CA ILE A 100 -13.56 -0.43 -2.62
C ILE A 100 -14.31 -1.70 -2.26
N ARG A 101 -14.43 -2.02 -0.98
CA ARG A 101 -15.31 -3.09 -0.47
C ARG A 101 -16.21 -2.59 0.63
N GLN A 102 -17.32 -3.28 0.84
CA GLN A 102 -18.17 -3.02 2.01
C GLN A 102 -17.52 -3.60 3.27
N VAL A 103 -17.56 -2.83 4.36
CA VAL A 103 -17.11 -3.24 5.69
C VAL A 103 -18.27 -2.97 6.64
N VAL A 104 -18.93 -4.03 7.10
CA VAL A 104 -20.16 -3.94 7.90
C VAL A 104 -19.93 -4.58 9.26
N CYS A 105 -20.31 -3.89 10.33
CA CYS A 105 -20.34 -4.51 11.65
C CYS A 105 -21.59 -5.36 11.76
N GLU A 106 -21.42 -6.67 11.90
CA GLU A 106 -22.50 -7.58 12.24
C GLU A 106 -22.51 -7.71 13.76
N GLY A 107 -23.32 -6.87 14.43
CA GLY A 107 -23.42 -6.76 15.90
C GLY A 107 -23.92 -5.39 16.36
N GLU A 108 -24.02 -5.18 17.68
CA GLU A 108 -24.42 -3.87 18.24
C GLU A 108 -23.31 -2.82 18.13
N LYS A 109 -22.05 -3.23 18.40
CA LYS A 109 -20.88 -2.35 18.33
C LYS A 109 -19.60 -3.16 18.13
N CYS A 110 -18.92 -2.93 17.01
CA CYS A 110 -17.59 -3.46 16.72
C CYS A 110 -16.53 -2.44 17.15
N SER A 111 -15.34 -2.91 17.52
CA SER A 111 -14.21 -2.02 17.82
C SER A 111 -13.73 -1.31 16.56
N GLU A 112 -13.59 0.01 16.62
CA GLU A 112 -13.02 0.81 15.51
C GLU A 112 -11.52 0.53 15.33
N ASP A 113 -10.80 0.17 16.39
CA ASP A 113 -9.37 -0.19 16.32
C ASP A 113 -9.12 -1.44 15.47
N SER A 114 -10.12 -2.33 15.39
CA SER A 114 -10.07 -3.54 14.58
C SER A 114 -10.75 -3.41 13.22
N LYS A 115 -11.19 -2.20 12.83
CA LYS A 115 -11.91 -1.96 11.59
C LYS A 115 -11.02 -2.17 10.37
N PRO A 116 -11.35 -3.13 9.49
CA PRO A 116 -10.54 -3.38 8.31
C PRO A 116 -10.63 -2.25 7.29
N ASN A 117 -9.56 -2.07 6.49
CA ASN A 117 -9.56 -1.10 5.40
C ASN A 117 -10.64 -1.40 4.35
N ALA A 118 -11.43 -0.38 4.01
CA ALA A 118 -12.44 -0.44 2.96
C ALA A 118 -11.88 -0.11 1.56
N PHE A 119 -10.62 0.35 1.49
CA PHE A 119 -9.94 0.80 0.27
C PHE A 119 -8.65 0.03 0.06
N GLU A 120 -8.31 -0.23 -1.19
CA GLU A 120 -7.04 -0.83 -1.58
C GLU A 120 -6.57 -0.27 -2.93
N ASN A 121 -5.27 -0.02 -3.05
CA ASN A 121 -4.67 0.36 -4.32
C ASN A 121 -4.59 -0.85 -5.26
N CYS A 122 -4.78 -0.60 -6.55
CA CYS A 122 -4.74 -1.63 -7.59
C CYS A 122 -4.19 -1.05 -8.89
N ASN A 123 -3.70 -1.93 -9.77
CA ASN A 123 -3.16 -1.58 -11.09
C ASN A 123 -2.04 -0.53 -11.01
N HIS A 124 -0.93 -0.94 -10.39
CA HIS A 124 0.25 -0.10 -10.15
C HIS A 124 1.06 0.23 -11.41
N GLU A 125 0.89 -0.56 -12.47
CA GLU A 125 1.61 -0.38 -13.72
C GLU A 125 1.29 0.98 -14.35
N PRO A 126 2.29 1.68 -14.93
CA PRO A 126 2.06 2.92 -15.65
C PRO A 126 1.04 2.75 -16.78
N CYS A 127 0.34 3.84 -17.11
CA CYS A 127 -0.58 3.79 -18.25
C CYS A 127 0.17 3.78 -19.59
N PRO A 128 -0.35 3.08 -20.61
CA PRO A 128 0.16 3.17 -21.98
C PRO A 128 0.14 4.60 -22.50
N LEU A 129 1.08 4.94 -23.38
CA LEU A 129 1.27 6.29 -23.90
C LEU A 129 1.43 6.27 -25.42
N TRP A 130 1.05 7.39 -26.06
CA TRP A 130 1.36 7.62 -27.47
C TRP A 130 2.84 7.94 -27.62
N VAL A 131 3.52 7.17 -28.47
CA VAL A 131 4.91 7.37 -28.85
C VAL A 131 4.98 7.67 -30.34
N THR A 132 5.70 8.73 -30.68
CA THR A 132 5.88 9.20 -32.06
C THR A 132 7.26 8.83 -32.57
N GLY A 133 7.35 8.42 -33.84
CA GLY A 133 8.61 8.29 -34.55
C GLY A 133 9.08 9.63 -35.12
N GLU A 134 10.22 9.59 -35.80
CA GLU A 134 10.72 10.72 -36.58
C GLU A 134 9.77 11.03 -37.75
N TRP A 135 9.77 12.30 -38.18
CA TRP A 135 9.08 12.71 -39.39
C TRP A 135 9.77 12.14 -40.62
N GLY A 136 8.98 11.62 -41.55
CA GLY A 136 9.45 11.27 -42.88
C GLY A 136 9.80 12.51 -43.71
N GLU A 137 10.32 12.26 -44.90
CA GLU A 137 10.58 13.31 -45.89
C GLU A 137 9.26 13.98 -46.33
N CYS A 138 9.37 15.23 -46.75
CA CYS A 138 8.22 15.94 -47.31
C CYS A 138 7.84 15.36 -48.67
N SER A 139 6.54 15.20 -48.93
CA SER A 139 6.04 14.72 -50.23
C SER A 139 6.45 15.61 -51.42
N SER A 140 6.69 16.89 -51.13
CA SER A 140 7.06 17.92 -52.09
C SER A 140 8.27 18.67 -51.56
N THR A 141 9.16 19.09 -52.44
CA THR A 141 10.25 19.98 -52.06
C THR A 141 9.88 21.44 -52.21
N CYS A 142 8.70 21.79 -52.75
CA CYS A 142 8.13 23.14 -52.88
C CYS A 142 6.62 23.03 -53.18
N GLY A 143 5.88 24.14 -53.16
CA GLY A 143 4.47 24.25 -53.57
C GLY A 143 3.47 23.66 -52.58
N GLY A 144 3.90 23.39 -51.35
CA GLY A 144 3.13 22.66 -50.34
C GLY A 144 3.24 21.14 -50.49
N GLY A 145 3.49 20.49 -49.37
CA GLY A 145 3.55 19.03 -49.24
C GLY A 145 3.11 18.58 -47.85
N VAL A 146 3.07 17.27 -47.66
CA VAL A 146 2.75 16.63 -46.38
C VAL A 146 3.88 15.68 -46.02
N ARG A 147 4.26 15.65 -44.75
CA ARG A 147 5.13 14.60 -44.18
C ARG A 147 4.38 13.81 -43.13
N GLU A 148 4.72 12.54 -43.03
CA GLU A 148 4.07 11.59 -42.12
C GLU A 148 5.06 11.07 -41.06
N ARG A 149 4.57 10.70 -39.89
CA ARG A 149 5.32 10.00 -38.85
C ARG A 149 4.51 8.86 -38.27
N SER A 150 5.21 7.85 -37.74
CA SER A 150 4.52 6.77 -37.02
C SER A 150 4.02 7.27 -35.66
N VAL A 151 2.75 7.00 -35.34
CA VAL A 151 2.17 7.24 -34.00
C VAL A 151 1.67 5.90 -33.48
N ARG A 152 2.24 5.41 -32.38
CA ARG A 152 1.98 4.08 -31.82
C ARG A 152 1.62 4.17 -30.35
N CYS A 153 0.67 3.35 -29.88
CA CYS A 153 0.36 3.22 -28.46
C CYS A 153 1.25 2.12 -27.87
N LEU A 154 2.12 2.48 -26.92
CA LEU A 154 3.02 1.53 -26.26
C LEU A 154 2.65 1.40 -24.78
N ASP A 155 2.76 0.20 -24.22
CA ASP A 155 2.65 -0.03 -22.77
C ASP A 155 3.98 0.25 -22.04
N TRP A 156 3.98 0.01 -20.72
CA TRP A 156 5.15 0.23 -19.85
C TRP A 156 6.34 -0.70 -20.16
N ASP A 157 6.13 -1.78 -20.92
CA ASP A 157 7.17 -2.68 -21.42
C ASP A 157 7.62 -2.29 -22.84
N TYR A 158 7.22 -1.10 -23.34
CA TYR A 158 7.44 -0.64 -24.70
C TYR A 158 6.84 -1.54 -25.78
N LYS A 159 5.83 -2.35 -25.45
CA LYS A 159 5.16 -3.25 -26.41
C LYS A 159 4.07 -2.50 -27.15
N LEU A 160 3.94 -2.79 -28.44
CA LEU A 160 2.83 -2.29 -29.25
C LEU A 160 1.51 -2.88 -28.75
N VAL A 161 0.61 -2.02 -28.33
CA VAL A 161 -0.73 -2.41 -27.85
C VAL A 161 -1.82 -1.76 -28.69
N SER A 162 -3.06 -2.23 -28.52
CA SER A 162 -4.23 -1.64 -29.17
C SER A 162 -4.37 -0.15 -28.85
N GLU A 163 -4.67 0.66 -29.87
CA GLU A 163 -4.94 2.10 -29.72
C GLU A 163 -6.03 2.41 -28.69
N LEU A 164 -6.96 1.47 -28.45
CA LEU A 164 -8.01 1.58 -27.44
C LEU A 164 -7.47 1.87 -26.03
N LYS A 165 -6.24 1.41 -25.73
CA LYS A 165 -5.60 1.65 -24.43
C LYS A 165 -5.10 3.09 -24.24
N CYS A 166 -4.85 3.82 -25.33
CA CYS A 166 -4.42 5.22 -25.31
C CYS A 166 -5.55 6.21 -25.67
N LEU A 167 -6.80 5.74 -25.85
CA LEU A 167 -7.93 6.59 -26.28
C LEU A 167 -8.22 7.77 -25.34
N ASN A 168 -7.96 7.60 -24.06
CA ASN A 168 -8.17 8.67 -23.07
C ASN A 168 -7.01 9.70 -23.05
N LEU A 169 -6.05 9.57 -23.96
CA LEU A 169 -4.92 10.47 -24.13
C LEU A 169 -5.02 11.20 -25.47
N VAL A 170 -4.49 12.42 -25.52
CA VAL A 170 -4.43 13.20 -26.77
C VAL A 170 -3.52 12.49 -27.77
N LYS A 171 -4.10 12.02 -28.89
CA LYS A 171 -3.34 11.38 -29.97
C LYS A 171 -2.54 12.44 -30.73
N PRO A 172 -1.20 12.31 -30.84
CA PRO A 172 -0.39 13.21 -31.64
C PRO A 172 -0.74 13.15 -33.12
N ASN A 173 -0.55 14.26 -33.85
CA ASN A 173 -0.74 14.29 -35.30
C ASN A 173 0.23 13.33 -35.99
N ALA A 174 -0.27 12.50 -36.89
CA ALA A 174 0.53 11.60 -37.71
C ALA A 174 1.01 12.25 -39.03
N SER A 175 0.41 13.37 -39.41
CA SER A 175 0.71 14.12 -40.63
C SER A 175 0.84 15.61 -40.33
N GLU A 176 1.75 16.29 -41.02
CA GLU A 176 1.84 17.75 -40.99
C GLU A 176 2.25 18.34 -42.34
N ALA A 177 1.89 19.60 -42.56
CA ALA A 177 2.27 20.34 -43.75
C ALA A 177 3.77 20.65 -43.76
N CYS A 178 4.36 20.68 -44.94
CA CYS A 178 5.75 21.00 -45.17
C CYS A 178 5.94 21.64 -46.56
N ALA A 179 7.15 22.13 -46.84
CA ALA A 179 7.50 22.74 -48.12
C ALA A 179 6.57 23.88 -48.58
N GLU A 180 6.23 24.79 -47.67
CA GLU A 180 5.30 25.91 -47.89
C GLU A 180 5.83 27.00 -48.85
N TRP A 181 7.01 26.83 -49.45
CA TRP A 181 7.60 27.80 -50.39
C TRP A 181 7.25 27.46 -51.84
N ASP A 182 7.04 28.47 -52.68
CA ASP A 182 6.59 28.28 -54.07
C ASP A 182 7.62 27.55 -54.96
N CYS A 183 7.12 26.64 -55.79
CA CYS A 183 7.86 26.08 -56.92
C CYS A 183 7.89 27.13 -58.03
N GLY A 184 8.80 28.10 -57.97
CA GLY A 184 8.83 29.23 -58.92
C GLY A 184 8.59 28.82 -60.38
N GLU A 185 7.71 29.53 -61.08
CA GLU A 185 7.50 29.32 -62.52
C GLU A 185 8.73 29.80 -63.30
N ILE A 186 9.29 28.94 -64.15
CA ILE A 186 10.31 29.36 -65.14
C ILE A 186 9.58 30.13 -66.24
N ASN A 187 9.24 31.39 -65.98
CA ASN A 187 8.63 32.28 -66.97
C ASN A 187 9.06 33.73 -66.78
N SER A 188 10.36 34.01 -66.81
CA SER A 188 10.89 35.26 -67.39
C SER A 188 12.41 35.32 -67.32
N ILE A 189 12.98 35.80 -68.43
CA ILE A 189 14.39 36.10 -68.66
C ILE A 189 14.84 37.16 -67.64
N ASP A 190 15.50 36.72 -66.57
CA ASP A 190 16.51 37.43 -65.76
C ASP A 190 16.45 36.92 -64.32
N ASP A 191 17.05 35.76 -64.05
CA ASP A 191 17.56 35.53 -62.70
C ASP A 191 18.67 34.50 -62.66
N SER A 192 19.75 34.87 -61.98
CA SER A 192 21.03 34.16 -61.90
C SER A 192 21.05 33.08 -60.80
N PHE A 193 19.88 32.65 -60.32
CA PHE A 193 19.72 31.66 -59.25
C PHE A 193 18.85 30.47 -59.65
N ALA A 194 18.93 30.02 -60.90
CA ALA A 194 18.40 28.73 -61.31
C ALA A 194 19.21 27.60 -60.64
N TYR A 195 18.84 27.24 -59.40
CA TYR A 195 19.30 26.03 -58.74
C TYR A 195 18.82 24.83 -59.58
N ARG A 196 19.75 24.23 -60.33
CA ARG A 196 19.53 23.02 -61.12
C ARG A 196 19.26 21.84 -60.20
N TRP A 197 18.17 21.10 -60.46
CA TRP A 197 17.96 19.78 -59.89
C TRP A 197 18.60 18.71 -60.79
N ASN A 198 19.52 17.93 -60.23
CA ASN A 198 19.85 16.61 -60.78
C ASN A 198 18.95 15.59 -60.09
N VAL A 199 18.08 14.93 -60.87
CA VAL A 199 17.25 13.83 -60.38
C VAL A 199 18.12 12.58 -60.32
N GLY A 200 18.50 12.14 -59.12
CA GLY A 200 19.07 10.80 -58.94
C GLY A 200 17.98 9.74 -59.13
N THR A 201 18.33 8.58 -59.68
CA THR A 201 17.38 7.46 -59.80
C THR A 201 17.00 6.93 -58.43
N TRP A 202 15.69 6.76 -58.20
CA TRP A 202 15.13 6.14 -57.00
C TRP A 202 15.71 4.75 -56.78
N SER A 203 16.27 4.49 -55.59
CA SER A 203 16.55 3.14 -55.13
C SER A 203 15.33 2.59 -54.40
N ASN A 204 14.98 1.33 -54.70
CA ASN A 204 13.91 0.64 -53.97
C ASN A 204 14.27 0.54 -52.48
N VAL A 205 13.30 0.81 -51.61
CA VAL A 205 13.41 0.52 -50.18
C VAL A 205 13.48 -1.00 -50.02
N SER A 206 14.68 -1.52 -49.77
CA SER A 206 14.86 -2.90 -49.33
C SER A 206 14.21 -3.05 -47.96
N LYS A 207 13.02 -3.65 -47.94
CA LYS A 207 12.43 -4.17 -46.70
C LYS A 207 13.38 -5.22 -46.14
N TYR A 208 14.18 -4.83 -45.16
CA TYR A 208 14.92 -5.76 -44.33
C TYR A 208 13.89 -6.52 -43.48
N SER A 209 13.54 -7.73 -43.92
CA SER A 209 12.80 -8.70 -43.11
C SER A 209 13.81 -9.74 -42.61
N PRO A 210 13.98 -9.92 -41.29
CA PRO A 210 14.96 -10.84 -40.75
C PRO A 210 14.34 -12.23 -40.54
N TYR A 211 14.25 -13.08 -41.58
CA TYR A 211 14.03 -14.53 -41.41
C TYR A 211 14.68 -15.38 -42.51
N ARG A 212 15.88 -15.88 -42.18
CA ARG A 212 16.56 -17.19 -42.39
C ARG A 212 16.07 -18.25 -43.41
N SER A 213 17.08 -19.02 -43.87
CA SER A 213 17.13 -20.43 -44.39
C SER A 213 17.12 -20.52 -45.93
N SER A 214 18.02 -21.23 -46.62
CA SER A 214 18.94 -22.34 -46.31
C SER A 214 20.11 -22.32 -47.30
#